data_AF-A0A732E965-F1
#
_entry.id   AF-A0A732E965-F1
#
_cell.length_a   1.000
_cell.length_b   1.000
_cell.length_c   1.000
_cell.angle_alpha   90.00
_cell.angle_beta   90.00
_cell.angle_gamma   90.00
#
_symmetry.space_group_name_H-M   'P 1'
#
loop_
_entity.id
_entity.type
_entity.pdbx_description
1 polymer ?
#
loop_
_entity_poly.entity_id
_entity_poly.type
_entity_poly.pdbx_seq_one_letter_code
_entity_poly.pdbx_strand_id
1 'polypeptide(L)'
;MKKVQFRIDENQHDDLLDCLKTLYPDEPALTVAKGMKLLANALLKSKAVSKDINTFFDNNDFIKTTMYLTGKQRADIERAANRHGWTLSRECRYRIQTTLENELDFFDQELLMMNRCRNSIDKIGRNFHYIIVNDQTRV
;
A
#
# COMPACT_ATOMS: atom_id res chain seq x y z
N MET A 1 -10.14 32.61 -21.83
CA MET A 1 -10.72 31.25 -21.81
C MET A 1 -11.34 30.96 -23.17
N LYS A 2 -11.15 29.75 -23.72
CA LYS A 2 -11.85 29.35 -24.96
C LYS A 2 -13.32 29.05 -24.65
N LYS A 3 -14.24 29.43 -25.55
CA LYS A 3 -15.68 29.18 -25.43
C LYS A 3 -16.13 28.24 -26.52
N VAL A 4 -17.03 27.31 -26.18
CA VAL A 4 -17.73 26.44 -27.12
C VAL A 4 -19.20 26.82 -27.05
N GLN A 5 -19.81 27.11 -28.20
CA GLN A 5 -21.22 27.50 -28.31
C GLN A 5 -21.95 26.45 -29.14
N PHE A 6 -23.07 25.97 -28.62
CA PHE A 6 -23.95 25.05 -29.32
C PHE A 6 -25.17 25.84 -29.79
N ARG A 7 -25.62 25.58 -31.03
CA ARG A 7 -26.88 26.09 -31.54
C ARG A 7 -27.88 24.94 -31.49
N ILE A 8 -28.86 25.06 -30.61
CA ILE A 8 -29.90 24.07 -30.37
C ILE A 8 -31.24 24.80 -30.23
N ASP A 9 -32.33 24.10 -30.54
CA ASP A 9 -33.68 24.64 -30.37
C ASP A 9 -34.07 24.65 -28.89
N GLU A 10 -35.01 25.52 -28.50
CA GLU A 10 -35.42 25.67 -27.09
C GLU A 10 -35.94 24.36 -26.48
N ASN A 11 -36.74 23.58 -27.21
CA ASN A 11 -37.22 22.28 -26.75
C ASN A 11 -36.07 21.30 -26.46
N GLN A 12 -35.05 21.29 -27.32
CA GLN A 12 -33.87 20.43 -27.15
C GLN A 12 -32.99 20.88 -25.99
N HIS A 13 -32.98 22.17 -25.67
CA HIS A 13 -32.27 22.71 -24.52
C HIS A 13 -32.89 22.21 -23.21
N ASP A 14 -34.22 22.14 -23.14
CA ASP A 14 -34.93 21.67 -21.95
C ASP A 14 -34.80 20.15 -21.78
N ASP A 15 -34.94 19.38 -22.86
CA ASP A 15 -34.68 17.93 -22.85
C ASP A 15 -33.25 17.62 -22.41
N LEU A 16 -32.27 18.42 -22.85
CA LEU A 16 -30.87 18.28 -22.46
C LEU A 16 -30.68 18.56 -20.96
N LEU A 17 -31.38 19.54 -20.40
CA LEU A 17 -31.33 19.85 -18.98
C LEU A 17 -31.87 18.69 -18.14
N ASP A 18 -32.96 18.07 -18.55
CA ASP A 18 -33.56 16.93 -17.83
C ASP A 18 -32.70 15.67 -17.93
N CYS A 19 -32.07 15.44 -19.09
CA CYS A 19 -31.05 14.41 -19.23
C CYS A 19 -29.87 14.63 -18.27
N LEU A 20 -29.40 15.87 -18.13
CA LEU A 20 -28.28 16.20 -17.24
C LEU A 20 -28.64 16.07 -15.75
N LYS A 21 -29.88 16.40 -15.35
CA LYS A 21 -30.37 16.17 -13.98
C LYS A 21 -30.42 14.68 -13.65
N THR A 22 -30.78 13.85 -14.62
CA THR A 22 -30.78 12.38 -14.46
C THR A 22 -29.36 11.84 -14.26
N LEU A 23 -28.38 12.39 -15.00
CA LEU A 23 -26.97 12.00 -14.89
C LEU A 23 -26.29 12.52 -13.61
N TYR A 24 -26.72 13.67 -13.09
CA TYR A 24 -26.14 14.32 -11.91
C TYR A 24 -27.24 14.74 -10.90
N PRO A 25 -27.90 13.78 -10.23
CA PRO A 25 -29.03 14.06 -9.33
C PRO A 25 -28.62 14.83 -8.06
N ASP A 26 -27.36 14.70 -7.65
CA ASP A 26 -26.85 15.26 -6.39
C ASP A 26 -26.38 16.73 -6.52
N GLU A 27 -26.45 17.33 -7.71
CA GLU A 27 -25.98 18.70 -7.95
C GLU A 27 -27.12 19.72 -7.85
N PRO A 28 -27.23 20.49 -6.74
CA PRO A 28 -28.24 21.52 -6.62
C PRO A 28 -28.01 22.66 -7.62
N ALA A 29 -29.12 23.19 -8.16
CA ALA A 29 -29.14 24.28 -9.16
C ALA A 29 -28.33 23.96 -10.43
N LEU A 30 -28.54 22.77 -11.00
CA LEU A 30 -27.90 22.36 -12.25
C LEU A 30 -28.42 23.20 -13.44
N THR A 31 -27.49 23.82 -14.15
CA THR A 31 -27.76 24.46 -15.45
C THR A 31 -27.11 23.65 -16.57
N VAL A 32 -27.58 23.78 -17.80
CA VAL A 32 -27.01 23.10 -18.97
C VAL A 32 -25.51 23.36 -19.09
N ALA A 33 -25.06 24.60 -18.86
CA ALA A 33 -23.64 24.94 -18.88
C ALA A 33 -22.82 24.22 -17.79
N LYS A 34 -23.37 24.10 -16.57
CA LYS A 34 -22.70 23.37 -15.47
C LYS A 34 -22.65 21.87 -15.75
N GLY A 35 -23.76 21.28 -16.22
CA GLY A 35 -23.81 19.87 -16.59
C GLY A 35 -22.87 19.51 -17.74
N MET A 36 -22.82 20.33 -18.80
CA MET A 36 -21.88 20.11 -19.91
C MET A 36 -20.42 20.25 -19.49
N LYS A 37 -20.11 21.15 -18.55
CA LYS A 37 -18.77 21.25 -17.96
C LYS A 37 -18.41 19.97 -17.17
N LEU A 38 -19.34 19.43 -16.39
CA LEU A 38 -19.12 18.19 -15.64
C LEU A 38 -18.91 17.00 -16.58
N LEU A 39 -19.73 16.89 -17.62
CA LEU A 39 -19.61 15.85 -18.64
C LEU A 39 -18.29 15.96 -19.40
N ALA A 40 -17.91 17.16 -19.86
CA ALA A 40 -16.63 17.38 -20.51
C ALA A 40 -15.44 17.03 -19.59
N ASN A 41 -15.52 17.39 -18.31
CA ASN A 41 -14.50 17.01 -17.32
C ASN A 41 -14.45 15.50 -17.11
N ALA A 42 -15.58 14.80 -17.10
CA ALA A 42 -15.63 13.35 -16.99
C ALA A 42 -14.99 12.68 -18.22
N LEU A 43 -15.27 13.16 -19.43
CA LEU A 43 -14.66 12.68 -20.67
C LEU A 43 -13.16 12.98 -20.77
N LEU A 44 -12.73 14.15 -20.27
CA LEU A 44 -11.31 14.49 -20.23
C LEU A 44 -10.56 13.68 -19.16
N LYS A 45 -11.21 13.39 -18.01
CA LYS A 45 -10.68 12.47 -17.00
C LYS A 45 -10.61 11.04 -17.49
N SER A 46 -11.56 10.58 -18.32
CA SER A 46 -11.49 9.23 -18.90
C SER A 46 -10.45 9.13 -20.02
N LYS A 47 -10.19 10.22 -20.75
CA LYS A 47 -9.12 10.29 -21.76
C LYS A 47 -7.73 10.45 -21.12
N ALA A 48 -7.64 11.07 -19.95
CA ALA A 48 -6.43 11.08 -19.15
C ALA A 48 -6.31 9.72 -18.46
N VAL A 49 -5.36 8.90 -18.93
CA VAL A 49 -4.78 7.73 -18.24
C VAL A 49 -5.36 6.36 -18.68
N SER A 50 -5.05 5.98 -19.92
CA SER A 50 -4.42 4.68 -20.19
C SER A 50 -2.89 4.80 -19.99
N LYS A 51 -2.48 5.29 -18.82
CA LYS A 51 -1.11 5.23 -18.34
C LYS A 51 -1.17 4.40 -17.08
N ASP A 52 -0.40 3.33 -17.03
CA ASP A 52 -0.32 2.44 -15.91
C ASP A 52 -0.30 3.21 -14.58
N ILE A 53 -1.40 3.09 -13.83
CA ILE A 53 -1.45 3.53 -12.45
C ILE A 53 -0.54 2.56 -11.70
N ASN A 54 0.72 2.95 -11.55
CA ASN A 54 1.58 2.70 -10.39
C ASN A 54 2.98 3.29 -10.61
N THR A 55 3.09 4.52 -11.12
CA THR A 55 4.26 5.33 -10.75
C THR A 55 3.99 5.88 -9.35
N PHE A 56 4.24 5.07 -8.32
CA PHE A 56 4.45 5.60 -6.98
C PHE A 56 5.67 6.53 -7.09
N PHE A 57 5.43 7.83 -7.00
CA PHE A 57 6.51 8.76 -6.74
C PHE A 57 6.99 8.43 -5.33
N ASP A 58 8.20 7.87 -5.24
CA ASP A 58 8.92 7.60 -4.00
C ASP A 58 9.37 8.94 -3.39
N ASN A 59 8.39 9.77 -3.07
CA ASN A 59 8.61 10.87 -2.15
C ASN A 59 8.72 10.21 -0.78
N ASN A 60 9.84 10.42 -0.09
CA ASN A 60 10.14 9.95 1.26
C ASN A 60 9.14 10.44 2.35
N ASP A 61 7.96 10.91 1.96
CA ASP A 61 6.94 11.46 2.82
C ASP A 61 5.98 10.35 3.30
N PHE A 62 5.74 10.32 4.61
CA PHE A 62 4.78 9.41 5.19
C PHE A 62 3.36 9.73 4.73
N ILE A 63 2.70 8.79 4.07
CA ILE A 63 1.28 8.89 3.72
C ILE A 63 0.43 8.45 4.92
N LYS A 64 -0.47 9.32 5.37
CA LYS A 64 -1.43 8.99 6.43
C LYS A 64 -2.54 8.11 5.86
N THR A 65 -2.49 6.81 6.16
CA THR A 65 -3.51 5.84 5.78
C THR A 65 -4.37 5.45 6.97
N THR A 66 -5.69 5.64 6.87
CA THR A 66 -6.65 5.17 7.88
C THR A 66 -7.05 3.73 7.56
N MET A 67 -6.97 2.82 8.54
CA MET A 67 -7.37 1.43 8.42
C MET A 67 -8.40 1.05 9.47
N TYR A 68 -9.33 0.17 9.10
CA TYR A 68 -10.28 -0.42 10.04
C TYR A 68 -9.73 -1.74 10.57
N LEU A 69 -9.65 -1.85 11.89
CA LEU A 69 -9.20 -3.05 12.59
C LEU A 69 -10.32 -3.53 13.51
N THR A 70 -10.47 -4.85 13.63
CA THR A 70 -11.33 -5.42 14.69
C THR A 70 -10.70 -5.15 16.06
N GLY A 71 -11.53 -5.13 17.11
CA GLY A 71 -11.06 -4.91 18.48
C GLY A 71 -10.00 -5.93 18.92
N LYS A 72 -10.15 -7.20 18.51
CA LYS A 72 -9.16 -8.25 18.75
C LYS A 72 -7.82 -7.96 18.06
N GLN A 73 -7.85 -7.62 16.77
CA GLN A 73 -6.63 -7.30 16.01
C GLN A 73 -5.89 -6.10 16.63
N ARG A 74 -6.62 -5.06 17.03
CA ARG A 74 -6.01 -3.91 17.71
C ARG A 74 -5.32 -4.31 19.02
N ALA A 75 -5.98 -5.10 19.86
CA ALA A 75 -5.43 -5.54 21.14
C ALA A 75 -4.19 -6.44 20.96
N ASP A 76 -4.19 -7.30 19.95
CA ASP A 76 -3.05 -8.18 19.67
C ASP A 76 -1.85 -7.40 19.13
N ILE A 77 -2.07 -6.40 18.26
CA ILE A 77 -1.00 -5.50 17.77
C ILE A 77 -0.45 -4.66 18.93
N GLU A 78 -1.29 -4.16 19.82
CA GLU A 78 -0.87 -3.38 20.99
C GLU A 78 -0.03 -4.22 21.96
N ARG A 79 -0.43 -5.48 22.21
CA ARG A 79 0.34 -6.41 23.03
C ARG A 79 1.72 -6.70 22.41
N ALA A 80 1.78 -6.85 21.08
CA ALA A 80 3.04 -7.06 20.37
C ALA A 80 3.92 -5.81 20.43
N ALA A 81 3.37 -4.63 20.14
CA ALA A 81 4.10 -3.36 20.23
C ALA A 81 4.73 -3.16 21.61
N ASN A 82 4.00 -3.45 22.69
CA ASN A 82 4.52 -3.41 24.06
C ASN A 82 5.65 -4.41 24.30
N ARG A 83 5.55 -5.63 23.75
CA ARG A 83 6.62 -6.65 23.85
C ARG A 83 7.88 -6.21 23.12
N HIS A 84 7.75 -5.57 21.96
CA HIS A 84 8.86 -5.08 21.16
C HIS A 84 9.42 -3.72 21.65
N GLY A 85 8.74 -3.05 22.59
CA GLY A 85 9.09 -1.70 23.03
C GLY A 85 8.86 -0.64 21.94
N TRP A 86 7.90 -0.87 21.05
CA TRP A 86 7.61 -0.05 19.88
C TRP A 86 6.30 0.72 20.02
N THR A 87 6.14 1.78 19.24
CA THR A 87 4.84 2.45 19.09
C THR A 87 3.91 1.61 18.22
N LEU A 88 2.59 1.73 18.44
CA LEU A 88 1.59 1.03 17.65
C LEU A 88 1.76 1.28 16.13
N SER A 89 2.07 2.51 15.76
CA SER A 89 2.34 2.88 14.36
C SER A 89 3.57 2.19 13.78
N ARG A 90 4.64 2.01 14.58
CA ARG A 90 5.85 1.30 14.15
C ARG A 90 5.56 -0.18 13.96
N GLU A 91 4.85 -0.80 14.89
CA GLU A 91 4.44 -2.21 14.82
C GLU A 91 3.55 -2.48 13.59
N CYS A 92 2.56 -1.62 13.32
CA CYS A 92 1.71 -1.75 12.13
C CYS A 92 2.52 -1.66 10.83
N ARG A 93 3.44 -0.70 10.74
CA ARG A 93 4.30 -0.55 9.55
C ARG A 93 5.20 -1.77 9.36
N TYR A 94 5.86 -2.22 10.42
CA TYR A 94 6.71 -3.41 10.38
C TYR A 94 5.95 -4.63 9.87
N ARG A 95 4.73 -4.87 10.39
CA ARG A 95 3.89 -5.99 9.94
C ARG A 95 3.48 -5.87 8.47
N ILE A 96 3.09 -4.68 8.03
CA ILE A 96 2.73 -4.45 6.62
C ILE A 96 3.95 -4.68 5.73
N GLN A 97 5.10 -4.12 6.11
CA GLN A 97 6.35 -4.25 5.38
C GLN A 97 6.78 -5.71 5.27
N THR A 98 6.85 -6.43 6.39
CA THR A 98 7.19 -7.87 6.40
C THR A 98 6.22 -8.73 5.58
N THR A 99 4.92 -8.41 5.58
CA THR A 99 3.96 -9.12 4.72
C THR A 99 4.09 -8.79 3.23
N LEU A 100 4.53 -7.58 2.89
CA LEU A 100 4.65 -7.12 1.50
C LEU A 100 5.99 -7.51 0.88
N GLU A 101 7.07 -7.40 1.63
CA GLU A 101 8.43 -7.65 1.14
C GLU A 101 8.74 -9.15 1.06
N ASN A 102 8.01 -10.01 1.78
CA ASN A 102 8.22 -11.47 1.83
C ASN A 102 9.68 -11.90 2.15
N GLU A 103 10.52 -10.95 2.54
CA GLU A 103 11.83 -11.15 3.11
C GLU A 103 11.64 -11.35 4.61
N LEU A 104 12.18 -12.46 5.13
CA LEU A 104 12.23 -12.69 6.57
C LEU A 104 13.16 -11.65 7.21
N ASP A 105 12.57 -10.57 7.71
CA ASP A 105 13.29 -9.63 8.56
C ASP A 105 13.32 -10.21 9.99
N PHE A 106 14.48 -10.75 10.37
CA PHE A 106 14.69 -11.28 11.72
C PHE A 106 14.91 -10.11 12.69
N PHE A 107 14.28 -10.14 13.86
CA PHE A 107 14.56 -9.13 14.87
C PHE A 107 16.04 -9.20 15.31
N ASP A 108 16.63 -8.07 15.75
CA ASP A 108 18.03 -8.02 16.21
C ASP A 108 18.38 -9.11 17.23
N GLN A 109 17.43 -9.42 18.12
CA GLN A 109 17.58 -10.48 19.12
C GLN A 109 17.56 -11.89 18.52
N GLU A 110 16.76 -12.12 17.48
CA GLU A 110 16.70 -13.39 16.74
C GLU A 110 17.98 -13.57 15.90
N LEU A 111 18.46 -12.51 15.26
CA LEU A 111 19.73 -12.49 14.54
C LEU A 111 20.90 -12.82 15.47
N LEU A 112 20.91 -12.26 16.68
CA LEU A 112 21.91 -12.56 17.71
C LEU A 112 21.89 -14.05 18.10
N MET A 113 20.70 -14.65 18.24
CA MET A 113 20.54 -16.07 18.56
C MET A 113 20.98 -16.97 17.41
N MET A 114 20.66 -16.61 16.16
CA MET A 114 21.15 -17.31 14.97
C MET A 114 22.67 -17.26 14.86
N ASN A 115 23.28 -16.10 15.13
CA ASN A 115 24.73 -15.96 15.11
C ASN A 115 25.40 -16.81 16.20
N ARG A 116 24.82 -16.89 17.40
CA ARG A 116 25.30 -17.84 18.43
C ARG A 116 25.17 -19.28 17.97
N CYS A 117 24.05 -19.65 17.36
CA CYS A 117 23.81 -20.99 16.85
C CYS A 117 24.86 -21.36 15.78
N ARG A 118 25.10 -20.46 14.81
CA ARG A 118 26.16 -20.62 13.80
C ARG A 118 27.52 -20.88 14.43
N ASN A 119 27.90 -20.12 15.46
CA ASN A 119 29.18 -20.29 16.15
C ASN A 119 29.28 -21.64 16.86
N SER A 120 28.19 -22.14 17.46
CA SER A 120 28.15 -23.47 18.07
C SER A 120 28.29 -24.57 17.02
N ILE A 121 27.61 -24.43 15.87
CA ILE A 121 27.71 -25.38 14.74
C ILE A 121 29.14 -25.40 14.18
N ASP A 122 29.79 -24.25 14.02
CA ASP A 122 31.17 -24.16 13.53
C ASP A 122 32.14 -24.90 14.48
N LYS A 123 31.99 -24.73 15.80
CA LYS A 123 32.77 -25.49 16.80
C LYS A 123 32.56 -27.00 16.67
N ILE A 124 31.32 -27.43 16.52
CA ILE A 124 30.98 -28.85 16.35
C ILE A 124 31.59 -29.38 15.04
N GLY A 125 31.47 -28.63 13.95
CA GLY A 125 32.04 -28.99 12.65
C GLY A 125 33.56 -29.13 12.68
N ARG A 126 34.27 -28.23 13.36
CA ARG A 126 35.72 -28.33 13.56
C ARG A 126 36.10 -29.57 14.37
N ASN A 127 35.37 -29.86 15.44
CA ASN A 127 35.62 -31.06 16.25
C ASN A 127 35.42 -32.34 15.42
N PHE A 128 34.34 -32.42 14.63
CA PHE A 128 34.12 -33.54 13.73
C PHE A 128 35.22 -33.66 12.67
N HIS A 129 35.66 -32.54 12.09
CA HIS A 129 36.75 -32.54 11.12
C HIS A 129 38.05 -33.13 11.73
N TYR A 130 38.42 -32.71 12.94
CA TYR A 130 39.60 -33.26 13.63
C TYR A 130 39.46 -34.74 13.95
N ILE A 131 38.28 -35.19 14.38
CA ILE A 131 38.02 -36.61 14.66
C ILE A 131 38.21 -37.44 13.38
N ILE A 132 37.59 -37.02 12.27
CA ILE A 132 37.65 -37.74 11.00
C ILE A 132 39.07 -37.76 10.42
N VAL A 133 39.76 -36.63 10.42
CA VAL A 133 41.13 -36.52 9.87
C VAL A 133 42.12 -37.35 10.71
N ASN A 134 42.03 -37.29 12.04
CA ASN A 134 42.90 -38.10 12.90
C ASN A 134 42.65 -39.61 12.72
N ASP A 135 41.41 -40.01 12.42
CA ASP A 135 41.08 -41.41 12.15
C ASP A 135 41.69 -41.90 10.82
N GLN A 136 41.76 -41.03 9.81
CA GLN A 136 42.42 -41.35 8.53
C GLN A 136 43.95 -41.47 8.65
N THR A 137 44.57 -40.73 9.57
CA THR A 137 46.03 -40.81 9.82
C THR A 137 46.44 -41.98 10.71
N ARG A 138 45.49 -42.79 11.19
CA ARG A 138 45.72 -43.91 12.13
C ARG A 138 45.86 -45.28 11.46
N VAL A 139 46.15 -45.31 10.16
CA VAL A 139 46.45 -46.51 9.36
C VAL A 139 47.96 -46.73 9.26
#